data_AF-A0AB39UTU9-F1
#
_entry.id   AF-A0AB39UTU9-F1
#
_cell.length_a   1.000
_cell.length_b   1.000
_cell.length_c   1.000
_cell.angle_alpha   90.00
_cell.angle_beta   90.00
_cell.angle_gamma   90.00
#
_symmetry.space_group_name_H-M   'P 1'
#
loop_
_entity.id
_entity.type
_entity.pdbx_description
1 polymer ?
#
loop_
_entity_poly.entity_id
_entity_poly.type
_entity_poly.pdbx_seq_one_letter_code
_entity_poly.pdbx_strand_id
1 'polypeptide(L)'
;MSPEMKATLLKRKFSSIEYMEEMERLWNQSVAALEKCIDWFYTHNRDTDLSSWQYADTPMAWEDRVLPNFHRLSESIRRGIENARKGNTDTIQSVTGSMMGLSKDMDVMGDLWFDYIPKDLAYSCGKPEYEAKQMARNIYYTVGEYWRPGSILKETVTGPIDEQDLLRYLRPGESPD
;
A
#
# COMPACT_ATOMS: atom_id res chain seq x y z
N MET A 1 13.80 -24.17 7.95
CA MET A 1 12.37 -23.91 8.15
C MET A 1 11.52 -24.73 7.20
N SER A 2 10.61 -25.56 7.73
CA SER A 2 9.66 -26.32 6.90
C SER A 2 8.69 -25.39 6.15
N PRO A 3 8.18 -25.77 4.97
CA PRO A 3 7.16 -24.99 4.24
C PRO A 3 5.92 -24.69 5.08
N GLU A 4 5.50 -25.63 5.91
CA GLU A 4 4.35 -25.51 6.80
C GLU A 4 4.59 -24.48 7.91
N MET A 5 5.80 -24.49 8.51
CA MET A 5 6.18 -23.49 9.50
C MET A 5 6.29 -22.10 8.85
N LYS A 6 6.93 -22.00 7.68
CA LYS A 6 7.04 -20.73 6.94
C LYS A 6 5.66 -20.14 6.63
N ALA A 7 4.72 -20.95 6.13
CA ALA A 7 3.36 -20.51 5.87
C ALA A 7 2.65 -20.04 7.16
N THR A 8 2.88 -20.72 8.27
CA THR A 8 2.31 -20.36 9.58
C THR A 8 2.84 -19.01 10.07
N LEU A 9 4.16 -18.79 9.99
CA LEU A 9 4.79 -17.53 10.40
C LEU A 9 4.37 -16.37 9.48
N LEU A 10 4.25 -16.62 8.18
CA LEU A 10 3.75 -15.63 7.22
C LEU A 10 2.31 -15.19 7.53
N LYS A 11 1.41 -16.14 7.82
CA LYS A 11 0.05 -15.79 8.24
C LYS A 11 0.06 -14.92 9.49
N ARG A 12 0.88 -15.25 10.48
CA ARG A 12 1.00 -14.45 11.72
C ARG A 12 1.50 -13.03 11.43
N LYS A 13 2.57 -12.90 10.64
CA LYS A 13 3.10 -11.62 10.19
C LYS A 13 2.05 -10.80 9.47
N PHE A 14 1.38 -11.37 8.47
CA PHE A 14 0.39 -10.64 7.66
C PHE A 14 -0.90 -10.31 8.42
N SER A 15 -1.16 -10.98 9.55
CA SER A 15 -2.24 -10.63 10.48
C SER A 15 -1.81 -9.74 11.65
N SER A 16 -0.52 -9.36 11.74
CA SER A 16 0.01 -8.63 12.90
C SER A 16 -0.29 -7.13 12.82
N ILE A 17 -0.43 -6.49 13.98
CA ILE A 17 -0.67 -5.04 14.06
C ILE A 17 0.53 -4.27 13.50
N GLU A 18 1.76 -4.71 13.81
CA GLU A 18 3.00 -4.09 13.34
C GLU A 18 3.09 -4.10 11.81
N TYR A 19 2.63 -5.17 11.15
CA TYR A 19 2.60 -5.25 9.69
C TYR A 19 1.54 -4.31 9.09
N MET A 20 0.38 -4.15 9.75
CA MET A 20 -0.64 -3.20 9.32
C MET A 20 -0.19 -1.73 9.51
N GLU A 21 0.52 -1.43 10.60
CA GLU A 21 1.10 -0.10 10.87
C GLU A 21 2.19 0.27 9.86
N GLU A 22 3.03 -0.70 9.48
CA GLU A 22 4.04 -0.46 8.44
C GLU A 22 3.39 -0.19 7.08
N MET A 23 2.28 -0.88 6.75
CA MET A 23 1.47 -0.57 5.56
C MET A 23 0.91 0.85 5.62
N GLU A 24 0.33 1.26 6.77
CA GLU A 24 -0.17 2.63 6.97
C GLU A 24 0.94 3.68 6.79
N ARG A 25 2.12 3.42 7.37
CA ARG A 25 3.27 4.31 7.28
C ARG A 25 3.71 4.52 5.83
N LEU A 26 3.84 3.43 5.06
CA LEU A 26 4.22 3.48 3.65
C LEU A 26 3.16 4.17 2.79
N TRP A 27 1.87 3.89 3.05
CA TRP A 27 0.78 4.58 2.38
C TRP A 27 0.83 6.09 2.62
N ASN A 28 0.90 6.52 3.88
CA ASN A 28 0.96 7.94 4.22
C ASN A 28 2.23 8.62 3.70
N GLN A 29 3.35 7.89 3.60
CA GLN A 29 4.57 8.37 2.95
C GLN A 29 4.33 8.66 1.46
N SER A 30 3.61 7.79 0.75
CA SER A 30 3.22 8.00 -0.65
C SER A 30 2.29 9.21 -0.80
N VAL A 31 1.24 9.33 0.04
CA VAL A 31 0.33 10.49 0.03
C VAL A 31 1.10 11.81 0.19
N ALA A 32 1.97 11.89 1.20
CA ALA A 32 2.77 13.09 1.45
C ALA A 32 3.76 13.39 0.31
N ALA A 33 4.28 12.36 -0.38
CA ALA A 33 5.14 12.53 -1.54
C ALA A 33 4.35 13.02 -2.76
N LEU A 34 3.11 12.56 -2.96
CA LEU A 34 2.23 13.04 -4.02
C LEU A 34 1.91 14.53 -3.84
N GLU A 35 1.59 14.95 -2.63
CA GLU A 35 1.36 16.38 -2.31
C GLU A 35 2.59 17.22 -2.65
N LYS A 36 3.80 16.74 -2.32
CA LYS A 36 5.05 17.40 -2.70
C LYS A 36 5.28 17.44 -4.21
N CYS A 37 4.89 16.39 -4.95
CA CYS A 37 4.97 16.40 -6.41
C CYS A 37 4.07 17.49 -7.00
N ILE A 38 2.83 17.59 -6.51
CA ILE A 38 1.87 18.60 -6.97
C ILE A 38 2.38 20.02 -6.65
N ASP A 39 2.83 20.26 -5.41
CA ASP A 39 3.42 21.54 -5.01
C ASP A 39 4.68 21.89 -5.83
N TRP A 40 5.53 20.90 -6.10
CA TRP A 40 6.70 21.07 -6.96
C TRP A 40 6.31 21.52 -8.35
N PHE A 41 5.29 20.89 -8.96
CA PHE A 41 4.78 21.28 -10.26
C PHE A 41 4.34 22.74 -10.27
N TYR A 42 3.47 23.13 -9.33
CA TYR A 42 2.96 24.50 -9.23
C TYR A 42 4.04 25.52 -8.87
N THR A 43 5.16 25.11 -8.29
CA THR A 43 6.27 26.01 -7.97
C THR A 43 7.24 26.19 -9.13
N HIS A 44 7.59 25.11 -9.83
CA HIS A 44 8.69 25.11 -10.80
C HIS A 44 8.24 25.07 -12.26
N ASN A 45 6.98 24.74 -12.53
CA ASN A 45 6.43 24.55 -13.88
C ASN A 45 5.23 25.48 -14.14
N ARG A 46 5.20 26.67 -13.51
CA ARG A 46 4.10 27.65 -13.57
C ARG A 46 3.72 28.11 -14.97
N ASP A 47 4.70 28.18 -15.86
CA ASP A 47 4.51 28.67 -17.23
C ASP A 47 4.16 27.54 -18.22
N THR A 48 3.95 26.31 -17.73
CA THR A 48 3.57 25.18 -18.58
C THR A 48 2.17 25.41 -19.13
N ASP A 49 2.04 25.39 -20.46
CA ASP A 49 0.73 25.46 -21.12
C ASP A 49 0.00 24.12 -21.01
N LEU A 50 -0.97 24.05 -20.11
CA LEU A 50 -1.81 22.88 -19.88
C LEU A 50 -3.03 22.81 -20.81
N SER A 51 -3.27 23.82 -21.66
CA SER A 51 -4.51 23.92 -22.44
C SER A 51 -4.71 22.78 -23.44
N SER A 52 -3.62 22.14 -23.85
CA SER A 52 -3.62 21.00 -24.77
C SER A 52 -3.73 19.64 -24.06
N TRP A 53 -3.62 19.60 -22.74
CA TRP A 53 -3.64 18.36 -21.97
C TRP A 53 -5.06 17.92 -21.67
N GLN A 54 -5.30 16.61 -21.60
CA GLN A 54 -6.56 16.13 -21.02
C GLN A 54 -6.54 16.50 -19.53
N TYR A 55 -7.70 16.85 -18.96
CA TYR A 55 -7.75 17.22 -17.54
C TYR A 55 -7.16 16.11 -16.65
N ALA A 56 -7.42 14.83 -16.96
CA ALA A 56 -6.87 13.68 -16.23
C ALA A 56 -5.33 13.60 -16.20
N ASP A 57 -4.65 14.24 -17.16
CA ASP A 57 -3.19 14.32 -17.26
C ASP A 57 -2.59 15.49 -16.45
N THR A 58 -3.42 16.33 -15.82
CA THR A 58 -2.98 17.52 -15.10
C THR A 58 -2.79 17.26 -13.60
N PRO A 59 -1.90 17.99 -12.91
CA PRO A 59 -1.78 17.93 -11.44
C PRO A 59 -3.09 18.32 -10.75
N MET A 60 -3.90 19.21 -11.34
CA MET A 60 -5.20 19.62 -10.81
C MET A 60 -6.17 18.45 -10.71
N ALA A 61 -6.23 17.57 -11.71
CA ALA A 61 -7.11 16.41 -11.63
C ALA A 61 -6.65 15.41 -10.57
N TRP A 62 -5.35 15.28 -10.35
CA TRP A 62 -4.81 14.47 -9.25
C TRP A 62 -5.14 15.09 -7.89
N GLU A 63 -5.00 16.40 -7.76
CA GLU A 63 -5.39 17.14 -6.56
C GLU A 63 -6.89 17.02 -6.26
N ASP A 64 -7.74 17.14 -7.28
CA ASP A 64 -9.20 17.14 -7.11
C ASP A 64 -9.78 15.73 -6.93
N ARG A 65 -9.20 14.71 -7.58
CA ARG A 65 -9.78 13.36 -7.65
C ARG A 65 -9.01 12.31 -6.86
N VAL A 66 -7.68 12.39 -6.86
CA VAL A 66 -6.82 11.33 -6.31
C VAL A 66 -6.52 11.61 -4.83
N LEU A 67 -6.02 12.81 -4.50
CA LEU A 67 -5.67 13.15 -3.12
C LEU A 67 -6.81 12.98 -2.12
N PRO A 68 -8.06 13.41 -2.38
CA PRO A 68 -9.15 13.22 -1.43
C PRO A 68 -9.50 11.75 -1.20
N ASN A 69 -9.38 10.91 -2.24
CA ASN A 69 -9.54 9.47 -2.11
C ASN A 69 -8.41 8.86 -1.27
N PHE A 70 -7.18 9.30 -1.50
CA PHE A 70 -6.01 8.81 -0.79
C PHE A 70 -6.07 9.16 0.71
N HIS A 71 -6.47 10.38 1.04
CA HIS A 71 -6.71 10.82 2.42
C HIS A 71 -7.84 10.03 3.11
N ARG A 72 -8.96 9.80 2.42
CA ARG A 72 -10.05 8.94 2.94
C ARG A 72 -9.58 7.50 3.17
N LEU A 73 -8.68 6.99 2.32
CA LEU A 73 -8.10 5.68 2.52
C LEU A 73 -7.19 5.66 3.76
N SER A 74 -6.34 6.67 3.96
CA SER A 74 -5.50 6.80 5.17
C SER A 74 -6.33 6.76 6.45
N GLU A 75 -7.46 7.48 6.50
CA GLU A 75 -8.38 7.43 7.64
C GLU A 75 -9.02 6.05 7.83
N SER A 76 -9.36 5.38 6.73
CA SER A 76 -9.96 4.06 6.77
C SER A 76 -8.97 2.99 7.21
N ILE A 77 -7.71 3.09 6.79
CA ILE A 77 -6.61 2.23 7.25
C ILE A 77 -6.44 2.37 8.76
N ARG A 78 -6.31 3.61 9.26
CA ARG A 78 -6.16 3.88 10.69
C ARG A 78 -7.29 3.29 11.53
N ARG A 79 -8.54 3.52 11.13
CA ARG A 79 -9.71 2.91 11.79
C ARG A 79 -9.69 1.39 11.72
N GLY A 80 -9.24 0.82 10.60
CA GLY A 80 -9.04 -0.62 10.43
C GLY A 80 -8.06 -1.18 11.45
N ILE A 81 -6.92 -0.51 11.65
CA ILE A 81 -5.89 -0.90 12.62
C ILE A 81 -6.41 -0.77 14.05
N GLU A 82 -7.10 0.33 14.38
CA GLU A 82 -7.70 0.53 15.71
C GLU A 82 -8.73 -0.56 16.06
N ASN A 83 -9.50 -1.01 15.09
CA ASN A 83 -10.44 -2.12 15.26
C ASN A 83 -9.71 -3.47 15.37
N ALA A 84 -8.66 -3.68 14.57
CA ALA A 84 -7.86 -4.90 14.62
C ALA A 84 -7.18 -5.08 15.99
N ARG A 85 -6.70 -3.98 16.61
CA ARG A 85 -6.16 -3.99 17.99
C ARG A 85 -7.19 -4.45 19.04
N LYS A 86 -8.48 -4.27 18.76
CA LYS A 86 -9.60 -4.73 19.61
C LYS A 86 -10.07 -6.15 19.24
N GLY A 87 -9.37 -6.83 18.33
CA GLY A 87 -9.71 -8.17 17.85
C GLY A 87 -10.73 -8.20 16.71
N ASN A 88 -11.14 -7.04 16.16
CA ASN A 88 -12.05 -6.98 15.02
C ASN A 88 -11.29 -6.67 13.73
N THR A 89 -11.13 -7.67 12.87
CA THR A 89 -10.36 -7.55 11.63
C THR A 89 -11.20 -7.26 10.39
N ASP A 90 -12.54 -7.18 10.50
CA ASP A 90 -13.45 -6.94 9.36
C ASP A 90 -13.15 -5.60 8.67
N THR A 91 -12.85 -4.57 9.46
CA THR A 91 -12.58 -3.23 8.93
C THR A 91 -11.26 -3.20 8.16
N ILE A 92 -10.20 -3.82 8.68
CA ILE A 92 -8.91 -3.87 7.99
C ILE A 92 -8.98 -4.76 6.73
N GLN A 93 -9.78 -5.84 6.76
CA GLN A 93 -10.05 -6.64 5.57
C GLN A 93 -10.77 -5.81 4.49
N SER A 94 -11.82 -5.07 4.88
CA SER A 94 -12.59 -4.24 3.93
C SER A 94 -11.73 -3.15 3.28
N VAL A 95 -10.92 -2.43 4.06
CA VAL A 95 -10.08 -1.35 3.52
C VAL A 95 -8.94 -1.89 2.64
N THR A 96 -8.31 -3.00 3.01
CA THR A 96 -7.26 -3.62 2.20
C THR A 96 -7.81 -4.23 0.90
N GLY A 97 -9.05 -4.75 0.94
CA GLY A 97 -9.80 -5.11 -0.27
C GLY A 97 -10.07 -3.89 -1.18
N SER A 98 -10.51 -2.78 -0.59
CA SER A 98 -10.80 -1.54 -1.32
C SER A 98 -9.55 -0.91 -1.93
N MET A 99 -8.39 -1.02 -1.25
CA MET A 99 -7.11 -0.53 -1.74
C MET A 99 -6.66 -1.21 -3.04
N MET A 100 -7.01 -2.49 -3.23
CA MET A 100 -6.82 -3.17 -4.52
C MET A 100 -7.81 -2.66 -5.59
N GLY A 101 -9.00 -2.25 -5.17
CA GLY A 101 -10.02 -1.65 -6.04
C GLY A 101 -9.67 -0.24 -6.52
N LEU A 102 -9.01 0.56 -5.68
CA LEU A 102 -8.57 1.93 -6.02
C LEU A 102 -7.70 2.00 -7.27
N SER A 103 -6.97 0.93 -7.62
CA SER A 103 -6.27 0.86 -8.90
C SER A 103 -7.19 1.12 -10.10
N LYS A 104 -8.45 0.68 -10.04
CA LYS A 104 -9.41 0.83 -11.14
C LYS A 104 -9.91 2.25 -11.30
N ASP A 105 -10.08 2.97 -10.19
CA ASP A 105 -10.45 4.38 -10.20
C ASP A 105 -9.28 5.26 -10.70
N MET A 106 -8.05 4.75 -10.56
CA MET A 106 -6.83 5.36 -11.08
C MET A 106 -6.56 5.03 -12.56
N ASP A 107 -7.19 4.01 -13.16
CA ASP A 107 -6.95 3.60 -14.56
C ASP A 107 -7.30 4.71 -15.58
N VAL A 108 -8.12 5.70 -15.17
CA VAL A 108 -8.51 6.85 -16.00
C VAL A 108 -7.70 8.11 -15.71
N MET A 109 -6.75 8.05 -14.77
CA MET A 109 -5.86 9.15 -14.42
C MET A 109 -4.58 9.03 -15.25
N GLY A 110 -4.21 10.11 -15.93
CA GLY A 110 -2.99 10.17 -16.72
C GLY A 110 -1.80 10.66 -15.90
N ASP A 111 -0.59 10.31 -16.30
CA ASP A 111 0.65 10.59 -15.56
C ASP A 111 1.57 11.60 -16.28
N LEU A 112 1.11 12.23 -17.36
CA LEU A 112 1.93 13.17 -18.15
C LEU A 112 2.60 14.27 -17.31
N TRP A 113 1.91 14.81 -16.30
CA TRP A 113 2.47 15.84 -15.43
C TRP A 113 3.65 15.36 -14.58
N PHE A 114 3.80 14.05 -14.33
CA PHE A 114 4.96 13.49 -13.63
C PHE A 114 6.27 13.65 -14.43
N ASP A 115 6.22 13.82 -15.76
CA ASP A 115 7.41 14.08 -16.58
C ASP A 115 8.09 15.42 -16.22
N TYR A 116 7.35 16.30 -15.55
CA TYR A 116 7.83 17.62 -15.08
C TYR A 116 8.32 17.60 -13.63
N ILE A 117 8.32 16.42 -12.99
CA ILE A 117 8.74 16.21 -11.61
C ILE A 117 10.13 15.54 -11.59
N PRO A 118 11.04 15.97 -10.69
CA PRO A 118 12.29 15.27 -10.47
C PRO A 118 12.05 13.78 -10.20
N LYS A 119 12.79 12.91 -10.91
CA LYS A 119 12.55 11.47 -10.89
C LYS A 119 12.66 10.86 -9.48
N ASP A 120 13.55 11.39 -8.66
CA ASP A 120 13.71 11.00 -7.25
C ASP A 120 12.47 11.34 -6.42
N LEU A 121 11.88 12.54 -6.63
CA LEU A 121 10.65 12.95 -5.97
C LEU A 121 9.46 12.11 -6.44
N ALA A 122 9.30 11.91 -7.75
CA ALA A 122 8.25 11.04 -8.30
C ALA A 122 8.38 9.59 -7.77
N TYR A 123 9.60 9.05 -7.72
CA TYR A 123 9.86 7.70 -7.21
C TYR A 123 9.55 7.58 -5.71
N SER A 124 9.75 8.65 -4.94
CA SER A 124 9.38 8.70 -3.53
C SER A 124 7.87 8.59 -3.27
N CYS A 125 7.04 8.86 -4.30
CA CYS A 125 5.60 8.60 -4.27
C CYS A 125 5.27 7.15 -4.65
N GLY A 126 5.75 6.68 -5.80
CA GLY A 126 5.33 5.40 -6.36
C GLY A 126 5.85 4.17 -5.62
N LYS A 127 7.08 4.21 -5.09
CA LYS A 127 7.66 3.04 -4.40
C LYS A 127 6.92 2.70 -3.09
N PRO A 128 6.73 3.64 -2.14
CA PRO A 128 5.96 3.36 -0.93
C PRO A 128 4.51 2.95 -1.22
N GLU A 129 3.89 3.52 -2.25
CA GLU A 129 2.53 3.14 -2.67
C GLU A 129 2.46 1.67 -3.09
N TYR A 130 3.40 1.24 -3.94
CA TYR A 130 3.50 -0.13 -4.41
C TYR A 130 3.71 -1.10 -3.25
N GLU A 131 4.64 -0.79 -2.34
CA GLU A 131 4.91 -1.62 -1.17
C GLU A 131 3.68 -1.70 -0.25
N ALA A 132 3.01 -0.59 0.02
CA ALA A 132 1.78 -0.56 0.81
C ALA A 132 0.66 -1.40 0.16
N LYS A 133 0.49 -1.33 -1.17
CA LYS A 133 -0.51 -2.15 -1.90
C LYS A 133 -0.19 -3.65 -1.82
N GLN A 134 1.09 -4.01 -1.91
CA GLN A 134 1.51 -5.40 -1.75
C GLN A 134 1.23 -5.91 -0.33
N MET A 135 1.50 -5.10 0.70
CA MET A 135 1.18 -5.43 2.09
C MET A 135 -0.33 -5.53 2.32
N ALA A 136 -1.12 -4.60 1.78
CA ALA A 136 -2.58 -4.63 1.85
C ALA A 136 -3.14 -5.93 1.25
N ARG A 137 -2.63 -6.36 0.09
CA ARG A 137 -2.99 -7.64 -0.51
C ARG A 137 -2.67 -8.81 0.43
N ASN A 138 -1.48 -8.84 1.03
CA ASN A 138 -1.10 -9.91 1.97
C ASN A 138 -2.05 -9.96 3.19
N ILE A 139 -2.41 -8.80 3.74
CA ILE A 139 -3.37 -8.69 4.85
C ILE A 139 -4.75 -9.20 4.40
N TYR A 140 -5.26 -8.71 3.27
CA TYR A 140 -6.57 -9.10 2.74
C TYR A 140 -6.70 -10.62 2.55
N TYR A 141 -5.70 -11.25 1.93
CA TYR A 141 -5.69 -12.70 1.71
C TYR A 141 -5.55 -13.50 3.00
N THR A 142 -4.84 -12.94 4.00
CA THR A 142 -4.64 -13.61 5.29
C THR A 142 -5.86 -13.53 6.17
N VAL A 143 -6.38 -12.32 6.38
CA VAL A 143 -7.55 -12.06 7.22
C VAL A 143 -8.81 -12.66 6.61
N GLY A 144 -8.96 -12.57 5.29
CA GLY A 144 -10.10 -13.15 4.58
C GLY A 144 -9.94 -14.64 4.23
N GLU A 145 -8.83 -15.28 4.59
CA GLU A 145 -8.54 -16.68 4.30
C GLU A 145 -8.56 -17.06 2.80
N TYR A 146 -8.20 -16.12 1.92
CA TYR A 146 -8.27 -16.27 0.46
C TYR A 146 -7.03 -16.89 -0.19
N TRP A 147 -6.04 -17.32 0.61
CA TRP A 147 -4.85 -17.97 0.08
C TRP A 147 -5.17 -19.28 -0.64
N ARG A 148 -4.74 -19.40 -1.90
CA ARG A 148 -4.71 -20.71 -2.59
C ARG A 148 -3.61 -21.60 -1.98
N PRO A 149 -3.74 -22.94 -2.02
CA PRO A 149 -2.70 -23.85 -1.52
C PRO A 149 -1.30 -23.49 -2.03
N GLY A 150 -0.34 -23.34 -1.11
CA GLY A 150 1.05 -22.99 -1.40
C GLY A 150 1.31 -21.59 -1.94
N SER A 151 0.28 -20.78 -2.25
CA SER A 151 0.47 -19.45 -2.85
C SER A 151 1.14 -18.44 -1.91
N ILE A 152 0.93 -18.58 -0.61
CA ILE A 152 1.58 -17.74 0.42
C ILE A 152 3.10 -17.94 0.47
N LEU A 153 3.62 -19.06 -0.06
CA LEU A 153 5.07 -19.34 -0.09
C LEU A 153 5.77 -18.75 -1.32
N LYS A 154 5.01 -18.18 -2.27
CA LYS A 154 5.54 -17.65 -3.52
C LYS A 154 5.83 -16.16 -3.35
N GLU A 155 7.10 -15.76 -3.37
CA GLU A 155 7.48 -14.34 -3.27
C GLU A 155 6.96 -13.49 -4.42
N THR A 156 6.71 -14.08 -5.59
CA THR A 156 6.01 -13.42 -6.70
C THR A 156 4.55 -13.05 -6.36
N VAL A 157 4.02 -13.58 -5.25
CA VAL A 157 2.67 -13.29 -4.73
C VAL A 157 2.75 -12.40 -3.48
N THR A 158 3.65 -12.70 -2.54
CA THR A 158 3.75 -12.00 -1.25
C THR A 158 4.66 -10.77 -1.26
N GLY A 159 5.49 -10.62 -2.30
CA GLY A 159 6.69 -9.79 -2.23
C GLY A 159 7.84 -10.51 -1.53
N PRO A 160 9.04 -9.89 -1.49
CA PRO A 160 10.22 -10.45 -0.84
C PRO A 160 9.98 -10.62 0.66
N ILE A 161 10.48 -11.72 1.23
CA ILE A 161 10.31 -12.05 2.64
C ILE A 161 11.69 -12.24 3.28
N ASP A 162 11.95 -11.50 4.35
CA ASP A 162 13.09 -11.77 5.22
C ASP A 162 12.75 -12.92 6.17
N GLU A 163 13.38 -14.09 5.96
CA GLU A 163 13.17 -15.26 6.82
C GLU A 163 13.65 -15.04 8.26
N GLN A 164 14.61 -14.14 8.49
CA GLN A 164 15.05 -13.80 9.85
C GLN A 164 13.98 -13.01 10.59
N ASP A 165 13.29 -12.09 9.91
CA ASP A 165 12.16 -11.37 10.50
C ASP A 165 10.99 -12.30 10.83
N LEU A 166 10.78 -13.38 10.06
CA LEU A 166 9.74 -14.38 10.35
C LEU A 166 9.94 -15.06 11.71
N LEU A 167 11.18 -15.24 12.17
CA LEU A 167 11.47 -15.89 13.46
C LEU A 167 10.86 -15.14 14.65
N ARG A 168 10.59 -13.83 14.51
CA ARG A 168 9.93 -13.01 15.53
C ARG A 168 8.47 -13.41 15.78
N TYR A 169 7.87 -14.17 14.88
CA TYR A 169 6.48 -14.63 14.96
C TYR A 169 6.34 -16.07 15.48
N LEU A 170 7.44 -16.70 15.92
CA LEU A 170 7.39 -17.98 16.63
C LEU A 170 6.69 -17.78 17.98
N ARG A 171 5.85 -18.74 18.34
CA ARG A 171 5.24 -18.82 19.68
C ARG A 171 6.20 -19.55 20.63
N PRO A 172 6.05 -19.36 21.96
CA PRO A 172 6.82 -20.13 22.93
C PRO A 172 6.71 -21.64 22.67
N GLY A 173 7.85 -22.31 22.55
CA GLY A 173 7.93 -23.75 22.31
C GLY A 173 7.95 -24.18 20.83
N GLU A 174 7.81 -23.24 19.89
CA GLU A 174 7.99 -23.54 18.47
C GLU A 174 9.47 -23.43 18.04
N SER A 175 9.87 -24.29 17.11
CA SER A 175 11.17 -24.27 16.44
C SER A 175 10.96 -23.94 14.96
N PRO A 176 11.90 -23.22 14.31
CA PRO A 176 11.85 -23.07 12.87
C PRO A 176 12.02 -24.40 12.13
N ASP A 177 12.63 -25.42 12.73
CA ASP A 177 12.97 -26.71 12.11
C ASP A 177 11.84 -27.74 12.12
#